data_AF-A0A3S1CEV4-F1
#
_entry.id   AF-A0A3S1CEV4-F1
#
_cell.length_a   1.000
_cell.length_b   1.000
_cell.length_c   1.000
_cell.angle_alpha   90.00
_cell.angle_beta   90.00
_cell.angle_gamma   90.00
#
_symmetry.space_group_name_H-M   'P 1'
#
loop_
_entity.id
_entity.type
_entity.pdbx_description
1 polymer ?
#
loop_
_entity_poly.entity_id
_entity_poly.type
_entity_poly.pdbx_seq_one_letter_code
_entity_poly.pdbx_strand_id
1 'polypeptide(L)'
;MRATTVAVLPVRLTAALGVLLAGCVQVPQSPDSDYRQAFEKALVVGQCEGEAVEGMWAAYGRWYAVASAIPGHRKTDEAEALLRQGDLFQVIGCPGVARASYTALLRRFPEIDFTPLRDSARMALGSLPPPPSVPAPAVPAYPAASRI
;
A
#
# COMPACT_ATOMS: atom_id res chain seq x y z
N MET A 1 -30.95 40.27 -65.16
CA MET A 1 -32.26 39.67 -65.50
C MET A 1 -32.15 38.15 -65.29
N ARG A 2 -33.11 37.56 -64.54
CA ARG A 2 -33.59 36.14 -64.40
C ARG A 2 -32.72 34.98 -64.96
N ALA A 3 -32.61 33.79 -64.37
CA ALA A 3 -33.39 33.02 -63.38
C ALA A 3 -32.46 31.99 -62.69
N THR A 4 -32.49 31.79 -61.36
CA THR A 4 -33.23 30.76 -60.59
C THR A 4 -33.14 29.32 -61.10
N THR A 5 -32.41 28.48 -60.35
CA THR A 5 -32.89 27.14 -59.98
C THR A 5 -32.48 26.86 -58.54
N VAL A 6 -33.46 26.84 -57.64
CA VAL A 6 -33.31 26.42 -56.24
C VAL A 6 -33.40 24.91 -56.22
N ALA A 7 -32.30 24.22 -55.89
CA ALA A 7 -32.35 22.82 -55.52
C ALA A 7 -32.64 22.75 -54.01
N VAL A 8 -33.91 22.50 -53.68
CA VAL A 8 -34.33 22.15 -52.32
C VAL A 8 -33.86 20.71 -52.06
N LEU A 9 -32.79 20.56 -51.30
CA LEU A 9 -32.38 19.25 -50.77
C LEU A 9 -33.06 19.04 -49.41
N PRO A 10 -33.75 17.91 -49.21
CA PRO A 10 -34.52 17.65 -48.00
C PRO A 10 -33.62 17.54 -46.78
N VAL A 11 -33.89 18.45 -45.83
CA VAL A 11 -33.50 18.37 -44.42
C VAL A 11 -34.09 17.10 -43.84
N ARG A 12 -33.35 15.98 -43.83
CA ARG A 12 -33.47 14.85 -42.86
C ARG A 12 -32.20 14.00 -42.89
N LEU A 13 -31.17 14.46 -42.20
CA LEU A 13 -30.11 13.60 -41.63
C LEU A 13 -29.61 14.24 -40.34
N THR A 14 -30.56 14.54 -39.46
CA THR A 14 -30.32 14.78 -38.04
C THR A 14 -29.87 13.49 -37.39
N ALA A 15 -28.70 13.57 -36.75
CA ALA A 15 -28.29 12.83 -35.56
C ALA A 15 -28.16 11.30 -35.68
N ALA A 16 -26.97 10.84 -36.11
CA ALA A 16 -26.47 9.52 -35.77
C ALA A 16 -24.93 9.49 -35.64
N LEU A 17 -24.35 10.55 -35.07
CA LEU A 17 -22.91 10.66 -34.81
C LEU A 17 -22.64 11.21 -33.39
N GLY A 18 -23.48 10.80 -32.44
CA GLY A 18 -23.44 11.31 -31.05
C GLY A 18 -23.71 10.27 -29.98
N VAL A 19 -23.59 8.96 -30.26
CA VAL A 19 -23.81 7.90 -29.27
C VAL A 19 -22.85 6.73 -29.51
N LEU A 20 -21.52 6.92 -29.45
CA LEU A 20 -20.60 5.77 -29.47
C LEU A 20 -19.25 5.95 -28.72
N LEU A 21 -19.07 6.97 -27.88
CA LEU A 21 -17.85 7.06 -27.04
C LEU A 21 -18.14 7.59 -25.63
N ALA A 22 -19.17 7.05 -24.97
CA ALA A 22 -19.32 7.15 -23.51
C ALA A 22 -19.13 5.77 -22.85
N GLY A 23 -18.41 4.87 -23.50
CA GLY A 23 -17.84 3.72 -22.82
C GLY A 23 -16.61 4.20 -22.08
N CYS A 24 -16.74 4.48 -20.78
CA CYS A 24 -15.57 4.54 -19.91
C CYS A 24 -14.77 3.27 -20.17
N VAL A 25 -13.63 3.38 -20.85
CA VAL A 25 -12.62 2.32 -20.83
C VAL A 25 -12.22 2.23 -19.36
N GLN A 26 -12.85 1.32 -18.63
CA GLN A 26 -12.45 0.96 -17.28
C GLN A 26 -11.13 0.23 -17.45
N VAL A 27 -10.03 1.00 -17.50
CA VAL A 27 -8.69 0.44 -17.42
C VAL A 27 -8.67 -0.36 -16.12
N PRO A 28 -8.43 -1.68 -16.17
CA PRO A 28 -8.33 -2.48 -14.97
C PRO A 28 -7.28 -1.84 -14.07
N GLN A 29 -7.69 -1.40 -12.89
CA GLN A 29 -6.73 -0.85 -11.93
C GLN A 29 -5.78 -1.96 -11.52
N SER A 30 -4.50 -1.62 -11.34
CA SER A 30 -3.54 -2.59 -10.84
C SER A 30 -3.96 -3.04 -9.43
N PRO A 31 -3.77 -4.32 -9.06
CA PRO A 31 -4.19 -4.85 -7.76
C PRO A 31 -3.58 -4.14 -6.54
N ASP A 32 -2.47 -3.42 -6.73
CA ASP A 32 -1.73 -2.66 -5.73
C ASP A 32 -2.11 -1.17 -5.67
N SER A 33 -3.03 -0.70 -6.52
CA SER A 33 -3.35 0.73 -6.67
C SER A 33 -3.81 1.38 -5.35
N ASP A 34 -4.72 0.73 -4.61
CA ASP A 34 -5.15 1.15 -3.27
C ASP A 34 -3.97 1.28 -2.30
N TYR A 35 -3.05 0.31 -2.32
CA TYR A 35 -1.87 0.33 -1.47
C TYR A 35 -0.96 1.51 -1.81
N ARG A 36 -0.69 1.74 -3.10
CA ARG A 36 0.17 2.84 -3.55
C ARG A 36 -0.39 4.20 -3.14
N GLN A 37 -1.70 4.40 -3.29
CA GLN A 37 -2.35 5.65 -2.88
C GLN A 37 -2.30 5.85 -1.37
N ALA A 38 -2.58 4.80 -0.59
CA ALA A 38 -2.52 4.87 0.87
C ALA A 38 -1.09 5.08 1.38
N PHE A 39 -0.10 4.47 0.72
CA PHE A 39 1.31 4.64 1.04
C PHE A 39 1.78 6.07 0.76
N GLU A 40 1.44 6.63 -0.41
CA GLU A 40 1.74 8.02 -0.73
C GLU A 40 1.11 8.99 0.28
N LYS A 41 -0.17 8.77 0.63
CA LYS A 41 -0.85 9.55 1.67
C LYS A 41 -0.11 9.49 3.01
N ALA A 42 0.31 8.29 3.44
CA ALA A 42 1.04 8.12 4.70
C ALA A 42 2.39 8.84 4.69
N LEU A 43 3.12 8.80 3.56
CA LEU A 43 4.37 9.53 3.40
C LEU A 43 4.17 11.06 3.41
N VAL A 44 3.13 11.56 2.75
CA VAL A 44 2.82 13.01 2.71
C VAL A 44 2.41 13.54 4.09
N VAL A 45 1.61 12.78 4.84
CA VAL A 45 1.24 13.15 6.21
C VAL A 45 2.46 13.15 7.13
N GLY A 46 3.43 12.26 6.89
CA GLY A 46 4.72 12.24 7.58
C GLY A 46 4.65 11.87 9.06
N GLN A 47 3.49 11.39 9.53
CA GLN A 47 3.31 10.89 10.90
C GLN A 47 3.71 9.42 10.99
N CYS A 48 4.30 9.03 12.11
CA CYS A 48 4.76 7.66 12.34
C CYS A 48 3.66 6.71 12.85
N GLU A 49 2.47 7.23 13.09
CA GLU A 49 1.30 6.52 13.59
C GLU A 49 0.01 7.25 13.19
N GLY A 50 -1.14 6.62 13.42
CA GLY A 50 -2.46 7.17 13.12
C GLY A 50 -3.07 6.67 11.81
N GLU A 51 -4.23 7.23 11.47
CA GLU A 51 -5.15 6.72 10.44
C GLU A 51 -4.47 6.52 9.07
N ALA A 52 -3.56 7.40 8.66
CA ALA A 52 -2.88 7.28 7.38
C ALA A 52 -1.96 6.05 7.32
N VAL A 53 -1.19 5.80 8.38
CA VAL A 53 -0.30 4.62 8.50
C VAL A 53 -1.11 3.35 8.65
N GLU A 54 -2.18 3.38 9.45
CA GLU A 54 -3.12 2.26 9.60
C GLU A 54 -3.81 1.90 8.27
N GLY A 55 -4.27 2.91 7.53
CA GLY A 55 -4.89 2.77 6.22
C GLY A 55 -3.95 2.16 5.19
N MET A 56 -2.68 2.59 5.17
CA MET A 56 -1.63 1.97 4.35
C MET A 56 -1.45 0.49 4.69
N TRP A 57 -1.31 0.15 5.97
CA TRP A 57 -1.16 -1.25 6.40
C TRP A 57 -2.37 -2.11 6.04
N ALA A 58 -3.58 -1.56 6.18
CA ALA A 58 -4.81 -2.23 5.80
C ALA A 58 -4.86 -2.47 4.28
N ALA A 59 -4.49 -1.48 3.47
CA ALA A 59 -4.44 -1.60 2.01
C ALA A 59 -3.41 -2.65 1.56
N TYR A 60 -2.20 -2.62 2.13
CA TYR A 60 -1.19 -3.65 1.90
C TYR A 60 -1.69 -5.05 2.30
N GLY A 61 -2.36 -5.15 3.46
CA GLY A 61 -2.95 -6.39 3.94
C GLY A 61 -3.97 -6.99 2.98
N ARG A 62 -4.88 -6.16 2.43
CA ARG A 62 -5.86 -6.59 1.43
C ARG A 62 -5.19 -7.05 0.13
N TRP A 63 -4.26 -6.26 -0.40
CA TRP A 63 -3.52 -6.62 -1.60
C TRP A 63 -2.79 -7.96 -1.42
N TYR A 64 -2.03 -8.12 -0.34
CA TYR A 64 -1.32 -9.36 -0.03
C TYR A 64 -2.26 -10.56 0.12
N ALA A 65 -3.43 -10.38 0.73
CA ALA A 65 -4.41 -11.45 0.92
C ALA A 65 -4.98 -11.94 -0.42
N VAL A 66 -5.35 -11.00 -1.30
CA VAL A 66 -5.84 -11.32 -2.66
C VAL A 66 -4.75 -12.00 -3.47
N ALA A 67 -3.55 -11.42 -3.52
CA ALA A 67 -2.40 -11.97 -4.22
C ALA A 67 -2.04 -13.39 -3.75
N SER A 68 -2.08 -13.62 -2.43
CA SER A 68 -1.77 -14.93 -1.84
C SER A 68 -2.81 -16.01 -2.15
N ALA A 69 -4.02 -15.63 -2.58
CA ALA A 69 -5.07 -16.57 -2.95
C ALA A 69 -4.99 -17.01 -4.43
N ILE A 70 -4.14 -16.37 -5.25
CA ILE A 70 -4.00 -16.68 -6.68
C ILE A 70 -2.92 -17.76 -6.87
N PRO A 71 -3.28 -18.97 -7.35
CA PRO A 71 -2.30 -20.03 -7.59
C PRO A 71 -1.24 -19.61 -8.60
N GLY A 72 0.03 -19.82 -8.28
CA GLY A 72 1.16 -19.48 -9.15
C GLY A 72 1.51 -18.00 -9.24
N HIS A 73 0.81 -17.11 -8.52
CA HIS A 73 1.18 -15.70 -8.43
C HIS A 73 2.54 -15.53 -7.75
N ARG A 74 3.44 -14.77 -8.40
CA ARG A 74 4.74 -14.44 -7.83
C ARG A 74 4.58 -13.24 -6.91
N LYS A 75 4.92 -13.43 -5.64
CA LYS A 75 4.71 -12.39 -4.61
C LYS A 75 5.86 -11.38 -4.47
N THR A 76 6.59 -11.17 -5.56
CA THR A 76 7.81 -10.34 -5.56
C THR A 76 7.46 -8.88 -5.33
N ASP A 77 6.41 -8.38 -5.96
CA ASP A 77 5.98 -6.98 -5.84
C ASP A 77 5.57 -6.65 -4.39
N GLU A 78 4.88 -7.57 -3.71
CA GLU A 78 4.48 -7.41 -2.32
C GLU A 78 5.68 -7.42 -1.36
N ALA A 79 6.67 -8.28 -1.62
CA ALA A 79 7.91 -8.33 -0.85
C ALA A 79 8.73 -7.04 -1.02
N GLU A 80 8.90 -6.58 -2.27
CA GLU A 80 9.59 -5.32 -2.58
C GLU A 80 8.88 -4.10 -2.00
N ALA A 81 7.54 -4.10 -2.02
CA ALA A 81 6.73 -3.06 -1.41
C ALA A 81 7.02 -2.91 0.10
N LEU A 82 7.13 -4.01 0.85
CA LEU A 82 7.49 -3.94 2.27
C LEU A 82 8.91 -3.43 2.50
N LEU A 83 9.87 -3.81 1.66
CA LEU A 83 11.24 -3.31 1.77
C LEU A 83 11.26 -1.79 1.54
N ARG A 84 10.66 -1.33 0.43
CA ARG A 84 10.55 0.08 0.07
C ARG A 84 9.79 0.90 1.11
N GLN A 85 8.70 0.35 1.64
CA GLN A 85 7.95 0.96 2.74
C GLN A 85 8.86 1.16 3.95
N GLY A 86 9.62 0.13 4.33
CA GLY A 86 10.58 0.21 5.42
C GLY A 86 11.61 1.32 5.19
N ASP A 87 12.22 1.33 4.00
CA ASP A 87 13.27 2.28 3.65
C ASP A 87 12.78 3.73 3.69
N LEU A 88 11.59 3.99 3.14
CA LEU A 88 11.04 5.35 3.11
C LEU A 88 10.61 5.84 4.50
N PHE A 89 10.01 4.97 5.33
CA PHE A 89 9.70 5.35 6.71
C PHE A 89 10.96 5.53 7.56
N GLN A 90 12.04 4.80 7.28
CA GLN A 90 13.33 5.05 7.92
C GLN A 90 13.86 6.43 7.56
N VAL A 91 13.81 6.81 6.28
CA VAL A 91 14.30 8.12 5.79
C VAL A 91 13.54 9.29 6.41
N ILE A 92 12.21 9.20 6.57
CA ILE A 92 11.41 10.29 7.16
C ILE A 92 11.38 10.27 8.69
N GLY A 93 12.19 9.43 9.35
CA GLY A 93 12.33 9.45 10.81
C GLY A 93 11.28 8.66 11.58
N CYS A 94 10.65 7.67 10.94
CA CYS A 94 9.66 6.77 11.55
C CYS A 94 10.20 5.33 11.73
N PRO A 95 11.17 5.11 12.63
CA PRO A 95 11.84 3.82 12.79
C PRO A 95 10.90 2.70 13.25
N GLY A 96 9.78 3.02 13.93
CA GLY A 96 8.77 2.03 14.32
C GLY A 96 8.04 1.42 13.12
N VAL A 97 7.60 2.25 12.17
CA VAL A 97 6.96 1.78 10.93
C VAL A 97 7.97 1.05 10.05
N ALA A 98 9.21 1.57 9.98
CA ALA A 98 10.29 0.90 9.25
C ALA A 98 10.55 -0.52 9.80
N ARG A 99 10.68 -0.64 11.12
CA ARG A 99 10.82 -1.92 11.82
C ARG A 99 9.70 -2.88 11.47
N ALA A 100 8.45 -2.44 11.59
CA ALA A 100 7.28 -3.26 11.30
C ALA A 100 7.27 -3.75 9.84
N SER A 101 7.70 -2.91 8.90
CA SER A 101 7.82 -3.23 7.46
C SER A 101 8.83 -4.33 7.19
N TYR A 102 10.06 -4.17 7.68
CA TYR A 102 11.10 -5.20 7.53
C TYR A 102 10.74 -6.50 8.26
N THR A 103 10.20 -6.44 9.47
CA THR A 103 9.75 -7.64 10.19
C THR A 103 8.60 -8.35 9.47
N ALA A 104 7.66 -7.59 8.88
CA ALA A 104 6.59 -8.18 8.08
C ALA A 104 7.14 -8.90 6.85
N LEU A 105 8.16 -8.34 6.19
CA LEU A 105 8.84 -8.97 5.05
C LEU A 105 9.44 -10.31 5.46
N LEU A 106 10.26 -10.31 6.52
CA LEU A 106 10.92 -11.53 7.01
C LEU A 106 9.94 -12.64 7.43
N ARG A 107 8.78 -12.25 7.96
CA ARG A 107 7.74 -13.19 8.40
C ARG A 107 6.91 -13.73 7.24
N ARG A 108 6.51 -12.89 6.28
CA ARG A 108 5.57 -13.26 5.21
C ARG A 108 6.24 -13.94 4.03
N PHE A 109 7.54 -13.71 3.83
CA PHE A 109 8.30 -14.22 2.69
C PHE A 109 9.52 -15.03 3.16
N PRO A 110 9.34 -16.20 3.81
CA PRO A 110 10.44 -17.01 4.32
C PRO A 110 11.20 -17.79 3.23
N GLU A 111 10.66 -17.87 2.01
CA GLU A 111 11.16 -18.71 0.93
C GLU A 111 12.54 -18.26 0.42
N ILE A 112 13.27 -19.20 -0.18
CA ILE A 112 14.65 -18.98 -0.65
C ILE A 112 14.73 -17.93 -1.76
N ASP A 113 13.70 -17.83 -2.60
CA ASP A 113 13.64 -16.88 -3.71
C ASP A 113 13.64 -15.42 -3.23
N PHE A 114 13.27 -15.18 -1.96
CA PHE A 114 13.28 -13.85 -1.34
C PHE A 114 14.53 -13.58 -0.50
N THR A 115 15.54 -14.45 -0.52
CA THR A 115 16.77 -14.30 0.28
C THR A 115 17.41 -12.92 0.13
N PRO A 116 17.60 -12.35 -1.08
CA PRO A 116 18.18 -11.02 -1.22
C PRO A 116 17.39 -9.93 -0.48
N LEU A 117 16.05 -9.94 -0.62
CA LEU A 117 15.17 -8.97 0.05
C LEU A 117 15.20 -9.14 1.58
N ARG A 118 15.27 -10.39 2.06
CA ARG A 118 15.38 -10.67 3.50
C ARG A 118 16.71 -10.21 4.07
N ASP A 119 17.81 -10.38 3.34
CA ASP A 119 19.12 -9.92 3.78
C ASP A 119 19.17 -8.40 3.86
N SER A 120 18.63 -7.70 2.85
CA SER A 120 18.43 -6.25 2.91
C SER A 120 17.59 -5.83 4.12
N ALA A 121 16.46 -6.50 4.37
CA ALA A 121 15.60 -6.20 5.52
C ALA A 121 16.29 -6.44 6.88
N ARG A 122 17.11 -7.50 7.01
CA ARG A 122 17.89 -7.76 8.23
C ARG A 122 18.95 -6.71 8.46
N MET A 123 19.68 -6.34 7.40
CA MET A 123 20.70 -5.29 7.47
C MET A 123 20.06 -3.96 7.88
N ALA A 124 18.94 -3.59 7.25
CA ALA A 124 18.21 -2.36 7.58
C ALA A 124 17.68 -2.39 9.02
N LEU A 125 17.12 -3.52 9.48
CA LEU A 125 16.72 -3.71 10.88
C LEU A 125 17.87 -3.46 11.86
N GLY A 126 19.06 -3.98 11.56
CA GLY A 126 20.27 -3.77 12.37
C GLY A 126 20.77 -2.32 12.39
N SER A 127 20.39 -1.51 11.39
CA SER A 127 20.73 -0.08 11.32
C SER A 127 19.77 0.83 12.08
N LEU A 128 18.58 0.34 12.42
CA LEU A 128 17.55 1.13 13.08
C LEU A 128 17.82 1.28 14.59
N PRO A 129 17.46 2.42 15.21
CA PRO A 129 17.63 2.61 16.65
C PRO A 129 16.86 1.55 17.45
N PRO A 130 17.37 1.13 18.63
CA PRO A 130 16.68 0.15 19.46
C PRO A 130 15.26 0.62 19.78
N PRO A 131 14.27 -0.28 19.84
CA PRO A 131 12.91 0.10 20.24
C PRO A 131 12.95 0.71 21.65
N PRO A 132 12.08 1.68 21.96
CA PRO A 132 11.99 2.24 23.29
C PRO A 132 11.72 1.13 24.31
N SER A 133 12.46 1.14 25.41
CA SER A 133 12.27 0.22 26.52
C SER A 133 10.88 0.42 27.12
N VAL A 134 10.03 -0.60 27.06
CA VAL A 134 8.76 -0.59 27.78
C VAL A 134 9.08 -0.68 29.28
N PRO A 135 8.54 0.21 30.13
CA PRO A 135 8.71 0.11 31.57
C PRO A 135 8.26 -1.28 32.05
N ALA A 136 9.12 -1.97 32.81
CA ALA A 136 8.76 -3.26 33.37
C ALA A 136 7.48 -3.10 34.24
N PRO A 137 6.52 -4.03 34.15
CA PRO A 137 5.36 -3.99 35.03
C PRO A 137 5.83 -4.00 36.48
N ALA A 138 5.33 -3.04 37.28
CA ALA A 138 5.64 -2.95 38.69
C ALA A 138 5.29 -4.28 39.37
N VAL A 139 6.31 -4.98 39.87
CA VAL A 139 6.10 -6.22 40.62
C VAL A 139 5.31 -5.85 41.87
N PRO A 140 4.14 -6.47 42.14
CA PRO A 140 3.39 -6.21 43.36
C PRO A 140 4.27 -6.54 44.56
N ALA A 141 4.51 -5.56 45.44
CA ALA A 141 5.14 -5.81 46.73
C ALA A 141 4.21 -6.72 47.55
N TYR A 142 4.51 -8.01 47.62
CA TYR A 142 3.81 -8.91 48.52
C TYR A 142 4.12 -8.51 49.96
N PRO A 143 3.12 -8.26 50.81
CA PRO A 143 3.37 -7.98 52.22
C PRO A 143 4.03 -9.21 52.86
N ALA A 144 5.15 -8.98 53.53
CA ALA A 144 5.81 -10.00 54.34
C ALA A 144 4.80 -10.53 55.36
N ALA A 145 4.47 -11.82 55.27
CA ALA A 145 3.62 -12.48 56.25
C ALA A 145 4.29 -12.36 57.63
N SER A 146 3.69 -11.56 58.52
CA SER A 146 4.01 -11.58 59.94
C SER A 146 3.67 -12.96 60.49
N ARG A 147 4.71 -13.75 60.81
CA ARG A 147 4.56 -14.98 61.58
C ARG A 147 4.10 -14.63 63.00
N ILE A 148 3.02 -15.27 63.46
CA ILE A 148 2.65 -15.41 64.87
C ILE A 148 3.36 -16.64 65.40
#